data_AF-A0A838Z2Z2-F1
#
_entry.id   AF-A0A838Z2Z2-F1
#
_cell.length_a   1.000
_cell.length_b   1.000
_cell.length_c   1.000
_cell.angle_alpha   90.00
_cell.angle_beta   90.00
_cell.angle_gamma   90.00
#
_symmetry.space_group_name_H-M   'P 1'
#
loop_
_entity.id
_entity.type
_entity.pdbx_description
1 polymer ?
#
loop_
_entity_poly.entity_id
_entity_poly.type
_entity_poly.pdbx_seq_one_letter_code
_entity_poly.pdbx_strand_id
1 'polypeptide(L)'
;MSPIFDHTLLKLIQVATSLFAGVLFLQSGFDKVIDFSGNKSYIQSVFAKTFLSSVSTVLFIVITILEVSAGITSFLGGIYYFVEGQADFAILGLELAALAILSLFTGQRIAKDYAGAASLVGYFLLMIFGLYLYSLQG
;
A
#
# COMPACT_ATOMS: atom_id res chain seq x y z
N MET A 1 15.27 24.88 17.78
CA MET A 1 15.61 24.67 16.35
C MET A 1 14.29 24.52 15.60
N SER A 2 14.15 25.08 14.40
CA SER A 2 12.90 24.92 13.63
C SER A 2 12.69 23.43 13.31
N PRO A 3 11.47 22.88 13.45
CA PRO A 3 11.17 21.47 13.21
C PRO A 3 11.54 20.98 11.80
N ILE A 4 11.72 21.91 10.86
CA ILE A 4 12.15 21.67 9.47
C ILE A 4 13.53 20.99 9.36
N PHE A 5 14.45 21.17 10.32
CA PHE A 5 15.83 20.67 10.22
C PHE A 5 16.22 19.62 11.27
N ASP A 6 15.27 19.12 12.07
CA ASP A 6 15.53 18.00 12.99
C ASP A 6 15.35 16.67 12.25
N HIS A 7 16.41 16.23 11.57
CA HIS A 7 16.43 15.01 10.75
C HIS A 7 17.20 13.90 11.47
N THR A 8 16.59 13.31 12.50
CA THR A 8 17.13 12.08 13.06
C THR A 8 17.16 10.98 11.99
N LEU A 9 18.13 10.07 12.09
CA LEU A 9 18.21 8.92 11.20
C LEU A 9 16.89 8.13 11.18
N LEU A 10 16.24 8.01 12.34
CA LEU A 10 14.93 7.38 12.48
C LEU A 10 13.86 8.10 11.64
N LYS A 11 13.77 9.43 11.72
CA LYS A 11 12.82 10.23 10.94
C LYS A 11 13.02 10.03 9.43
N LEU A 12 14.28 9.99 8.98
CA LEU A 12 14.59 9.77 7.57
C LEU A 12 14.15 8.38 7.09
N ILE A 13 14.37 7.33 7.89
CA ILE A 13 13.94 5.96 7.54
C ILE A 13 12.42 5.88 7.50
N GLN A 14 11.73 6.46 8.49
CA GLN A 14 10.26 6.52 8.55
C GLN A 14 9.67 7.20 7.31
N VAL A 15 10.16 8.38 6.96
CA VAL A 15 9.74 9.11 5.75
C VAL A 15 10.03 8.29 4.51
N ALA A 16 11.22 7.70 4.38
CA ALA A 16 11.58 6.87 3.23
C ALA A 16 10.65 5.67 3.07
N THR A 17 10.26 5.00 4.17
CA THR A 17 9.31 3.89 4.14
C THR A 17 7.92 4.35 3.68
N SER A 18 7.42 5.47 4.20
CA SER A 18 6.12 6.04 3.78
C SER A 18 6.13 6.49 2.32
N LEU A 19 7.20 7.12 1.86
CA LEU A 19 7.33 7.51 0.45
C LEU A 19 7.45 6.30 -0.47
N PHE A 20 8.15 5.24 -0.06
CA PHE A 20 8.21 3.99 -0.81
C PHE A 20 6.80 3.38 -0.97
N ALA A 21 6.03 3.29 0.12
CA ALA A 21 4.64 2.84 0.08
C ALA A 21 3.80 3.73 -0.83
N GLY A 22 3.99 5.05 -0.72
CA GLY A 22 3.35 6.04 -1.57
C GLY A 22 3.58 5.78 -3.05
N VAL A 23 4.84 5.65 -3.48
CA VAL A 23 5.18 5.39 -4.90
C VAL A 23 4.62 4.05 -5.36
N LEU A 24 4.78 2.98 -4.58
CA LEU A 24 4.29 1.64 -4.92
C LEU A 24 2.77 1.67 -5.19
N PHE A 25 2.00 2.26 -4.27
CA PHE A 25 0.56 2.21 -4.34
C PHE A 25 -0.07 3.28 -5.24
N LEU A 26 0.56 4.45 -5.39
CA LEU A 26 0.14 5.43 -6.40
C LEU A 26 0.35 4.87 -7.80
N GLN A 27 1.49 4.22 -8.09
CA GLN A 27 1.72 3.60 -9.38
C GLN A 27 0.72 2.47 -9.63
N SER A 28 0.57 1.55 -8.67
CA SER A 28 -0.37 0.41 -8.77
C SER A 28 -1.82 0.86 -8.91
N GLY A 29 -2.24 1.86 -8.13
CA GLY A 29 -3.60 2.38 -8.11
C GLY A 29 -3.95 3.21 -9.34
N PHE A 30 -3.06 4.12 -9.76
CA PHE A 30 -3.30 4.93 -10.95
C PHE A 30 -3.27 4.12 -12.24
N ASP A 31 -2.42 3.08 -12.32
CA ASP A 31 -2.48 2.13 -13.44
C ASP A 31 -3.88 1.50 -13.57
N LYS A 32 -4.49 1.06 -12.46
CA LYS A 32 -5.85 0.51 -12.44
C LYS A 32 -6.94 1.52 -12.78
N VAL A 33 -6.73 2.80 -12.49
CA VAL A 33 -7.68 3.87 -12.85
C VAL A 33 -7.57 4.22 -14.32
N ILE A 34 -6.35 4.31 -14.86
CA ILE A 34 -6.08 4.70 -16.25
C ILE A 34 -6.39 3.54 -17.20
N ASP A 35 -5.84 2.35 -16.94
CA ASP A 35 -6.17 1.12 -17.66
C ASP A 35 -7.16 0.26 -16.86
N PHE A 36 -8.35 0.81 -16.64
CA PHE A 36 -9.40 0.12 -15.90
C PHE A 36 -9.88 -1.16 -16.61
N SER A 37 -10.02 -1.12 -17.94
CA SER A 37 -10.54 -2.25 -18.70
C SER A 37 -9.56 -3.42 -18.75
N GLY A 38 -8.27 -3.14 -18.98
CA GLY A 38 -7.23 -4.15 -18.99
C GLY A 38 -7.07 -4.82 -17.62
N ASN A 39 -6.91 -4.01 -16.58
CA ASN A 39 -6.77 -4.52 -15.21
C ASN A 39 -8.02 -5.28 -14.72
N LYS A 40 -9.22 -4.79 -15.01
CA LYS A 40 -10.47 -5.51 -14.69
C LYS A 40 -10.51 -6.88 -15.37
N SER A 41 -10.16 -6.94 -16.65
CA SER A 41 -10.16 -8.19 -17.43
C SER A 41 -9.11 -9.17 -16.89
N TYR A 42 -7.93 -8.67 -16.52
CA TYR A 42 -6.89 -9.47 -15.85
C TYR A 42 -7.41 -10.07 -14.54
N ILE A 43 -7.98 -9.27 -13.65
CA ILE A 43 -8.52 -9.76 -12.36
C ILE A 43 -9.66 -10.77 -12.55
N GLN A 44 -10.55 -10.53 -13.52
CA GLN A 44 -11.59 -11.51 -13.87
C GLN A 44 -10.99 -12.85 -14.32
N SER A 45 -9.89 -12.83 -15.09
CA SER A 45 -9.19 -14.04 -15.51
C SER A 45 -8.53 -14.79 -14.34
N VAL A 46 -7.95 -14.07 -13.38
CA VAL A 46 -7.33 -14.63 -12.16
C VAL A 46 -8.37 -15.38 -11.32
N PHE A 47 -9.54 -14.79 -11.12
CA PHE A 47 -10.59 -15.39 -10.29
C PHE A 47 -11.55 -16.33 -11.05
N ALA A 48 -11.38 -16.52 -12.37
CA ALA A 48 -12.34 -17.25 -13.21
C ALA A 48 -12.66 -18.67 -12.72
N LYS A 49 -11.69 -19.36 -12.12
CA LYS A 49 -11.84 -20.73 -11.58
C LYS A 49 -12.05 -20.80 -10.06
N THR A 50 -12.35 -19.67 -9.44
CA THR A 50 -12.54 -19.55 -8.00
C THR A 50 -14.01 -19.31 -7.65
N PHE A 51 -14.37 -19.49 -6.38
CA PHE A 51 -15.70 -19.15 -5.88
C PHE A 51 -15.97 -17.62 -5.87
N LEU A 52 -14.95 -16.79 -6.13
CA LEU A 52 -15.04 -15.34 -6.20
C LEU A 52 -15.26 -14.80 -7.62
N SER A 53 -15.39 -15.66 -8.63
CA SER A 53 -15.52 -15.26 -10.03
C SER A 53 -16.64 -14.23 -10.26
N SER A 54 -17.80 -14.43 -9.64
CA SER A 54 -18.98 -13.56 -9.74
C SER A 54 -18.82 -12.18 -9.10
N VAL A 55 -17.92 -12.05 -8.12
CA VAL A 55 -17.67 -10.79 -7.38
C VAL A 55 -16.31 -10.17 -7.71
N SER A 56 -15.52 -10.78 -8.60
CA SER A 56 -14.16 -10.35 -8.97
C SER A 56 -14.07 -8.88 -9.39
N THR A 57 -15.09 -8.35 -10.06
CA THR A 57 -15.15 -6.92 -10.43
C THR A 57 -15.33 -6.01 -9.22
N VAL A 58 -16.13 -6.43 -8.22
CA VAL A 58 -16.29 -5.67 -6.99
C VAL A 58 -14.98 -5.67 -6.20
N LEU A 59 -14.32 -6.83 -6.11
CA LEU A 59 -13.01 -6.95 -5.49
C LEU A 59 -11.97 -6.05 -6.15
N PHE A 60 -11.97 -5.96 -7.49
CA PHE A 60 -11.11 -5.05 -8.25
C PHE A 60 -11.35 -3.57 -7.92
N ILE A 61 -12.61 -3.15 -7.79
CA ILE A 61 -12.94 -1.76 -7.43
C ILE A 61 -12.49 -1.46 -5.99
N VAL A 62 -12.78 -2.37 -5.05
CA VAL A 62 -12.40 -2.21 -3.64
C VAL A 62 -10.88 -2.13 -3.49
N ILE A 63 -10.13 -3.02 -4.15
CA ILE A 63 -8.66 -2.98 -4.06
C ILE A 63 -8.10 -1.71 -4.71
N THR A 64 -8.65 -1.25 -5.83
CA THR A 64 -8.23 0.01 -6.46
C THR A 64 -8.42 1.20 -5.51
N ILE A 65 -9.58 1.31 -4.85
CA ILE A 65 -9.84 2.39 -3.87
C ILE A 65 -8.85 2.31 -2.71
N LEU A 66 -8.61 1.11 -2.20
CA LEU A 66 -7.70 0.89 -1.07
C LEU A 66 -6.26 1.25 -1.45
N GLU A 67 -5.79 0.83 -2.62
CA GLU A 67 -4.45 1.14 -3.12
C GLU A 67 -4.27 2.64 -3.37
N VAL A 68 -5.22 3.30 -4.03
CA VAL A 68 -5.13 4.76 -4.25
C VAL A 68 -5.12 5.51 -2.91
N SER A 69 -5.97 5.09 -1.97
CA SER A 69 -6.02 5.69 -0.63
C SER A 69 -4.69 5.49 0.11
N ALA A 70 -4.15 4.26 0.11
CA ALA A 70 -2.85 3.94 0.71
C ALA A 70 -1.71 4.75 0.08
N GLY A 71 -1.69 4.87 -1.25
CA GLY A 71 -0.67 5.62 -1.98
C GLY A 71 -0.68 7.11 -1.64
N ILE A 72 -1.86 7.75 -1.72
CA ILE A 72 -2.01 9.19 -1.45
C ILE A 72 -1.65 9.49 0.01
N THR A 73 -2.24 8.76 0.96
CA THR A 73 -2.01 9.00 2.39
C THR A 73 -0.58 8.72 2.81
N SER A 74 0.06 7.66 2.30
CA SER A 74 1.47 7.38 2.59
C SER A 74 2.41 8.43 2.00
N PHE A 75 2.17 8.86 0.75
CA PHE A 75 3.02 9.83 0.07
C PHE A 75 2.91 11.22 0.72
N LEU A 76 1.68 11.74 0.85
CA LEU A 76 1.44 13.04 1.48
C LEU A 76 1.78 13.00 2.97
N GLY A 77 1.48 11.90 3.65
CA GLY A 77 1.81 11.70 5.06
C GLY A 77 3.32 11.69 5.30
N GLY A 78 4.12 11.04 4.44
CA GLY A 78 5.57 11.10 4.51
C GLY A 78 6.13 12.51 4.34
N ILE A 79 5.60 13.28 3.37
CA ILE A 79 5.98 14.69 3.18
C ILE A 79 5.57 15.54 4.40
N TYR A 80 4.35 15.36 4.87
CA TYR A 80 3.81 16.11 6.01
C TYR A 80 4.58 15.83 7.29
N TYR A 81 4.90 14.56 7.56
CA TYR A 81 5.76 14.17 8.67
C TYR A 81 7.17 14.75 8.56
N PHE A 82 7.73 14.80 7.34
CA PHE A 82 9.03 15.41 7.11
C PHE A 82 9.05 16.90 7.47
N VAL A 83 8.06 17.67 6.99
CA VAL A 83 8.00 19.14 7.14
C VAL A 83 7.46 19.57 8.51
N GLU A 84 6.35 18.99 8.95
CA GLU A 84 5.59 19.42 10.14
C GLU A 84 5.79 18.51 11.35
N GLY A 85 6.40 17.33 11.17
CA GLY A 85 6.62 16.37 12.26
C GLY A 85 5.38 15.57 12.68
N GLN A 86 4.24 15.74 12.00
CA GLN A 86 2.99 15.02 12.30
C GLN A 86 2.91 13.70 11.51
N ALA A 87 2.89 12.57 12.22
CA ALA A 87 3.00 11.23 11.63
C ALA A 87 1.66 10.56 11.28
N ASP A 88 0.53 11.10 11.74
CA ASP A 88 -0.78 10.42 11.67
C ASP A 88 -1.15 9.95 10.26
N PHE A 89 -0.96 10.80 9.25
CA PHE A 89 -1.24 10.44 7.84
C PHE A 89 -0.25 9.41 7.30
N ALA A 90 1.01 9.44 7.72
CA ALA A 90 2.03 8.48 7.31
C ALA A 90 1.72 7.09 7.89
N ILE A 91 1.29 7.04 9.16
CA ILE A 91 0.86 5.81 9.84
C ILE A 91 -0.39 5.25 9.17
N LEU A 92 -1.43 6.07 9.00
CA LEU A 92 -2.67 5.65 8.33
C LEU A 92 -2.39 5.11 6.91
N GLY A 93 -1.49 5.75 6.17
CA GLY A 93 -1.10 5.28 4.85
C GLY A 93 -0.44 3.90 4.87
N LEU A 94 0.47 3.66 5.82
CA LEU A 94 1.11 2.36 5.99
C LEU A 94 0.13 1.27 6.47
N GLU A 95 -0.86 1.61 7.28
CA GLU A 95 -1.94 0.68 7.68
C GLU A 95 -2.80 0.28 6.47
N LEU A 96 -3.23 1.25 5.66
CA LEU A 96 -3.98 1.00 4.43
C LEU A 96 -3.16 0.19 3.42
N ALA A 97 -1.86 0.49 3.30
CA ALA A 97 -0.92 -0.24 2.47
C ALA A 97 -0.77 -1.70 2.92
N ALA A 98 -0.61 -1.95 4.22
CA ALA A 98 -0.55 -3.31 4.77
C ALA A 98 -1.86 -4.08 4.49
N LEU A 99 -3.02 -3.42 4.65
CA LEU A 99 -4.32 -3.99 4.33
C LEU A 99 -4.46 -4.31 2.83
N ALA A 100 -3.95 -3.44 1.96
CA ALA A 100 -3.94 -3.66 0.52
C ALA A 100 -3.10 -4.89 0.14
N ILE A 101 -1.87 -4.99 0.66
CA ILE A 101 -1.01 -6.17 0.44
C ILE A 101 -1.68 -7.43 0.98
N LEU A 102 -2.28 -7.40 2.17
CA LEU A 102 -2.96 -8.56 2.75
C LEU A 102 -4.15 -9.01 1.88
N SER A 103 -4.91 -8.06 1.34
CA SER A 103 -6.03 -8.31 0.43
C SER A 103 -5.56 -8.95 -0.88
N LEU A 104 -4.51 -8.39 -1.49
CA LEU A 104 -3.88 -8.94 -2.70
C LEU A 104 -3.34 -10.35 -2.45
N PHE A 105 -2.59 -10.54 -1.35
CA PHE A 105 -2.04 -11.84 -0.96
C PHE A 105 -3.15 -12.87 -0.82
N THR A 106 -4.24 -12.53 -0.14
CA THR A 106 -5.40 -13.40 0.02
C THR A 106 -6.01 -13.78 -1.33
N GLY A 107 -6.20 -12.80 -2.21
CA GLY A 107 -6.67 -13.03 -3.58
C GLY A 107 -5.79 -14.04 -4.34
N GLN A 108 -4.47 -13.84 -4.32
CA GLN A 108 -3.52 -14.73 -4.99
C GLN A 108 -3.54 -16.14 -4.38
N ARG A 109 -3.68 -16.27 -3.06
CA ARG A 109 -3.79 -17.59 -2.41
C ARG A 109 -5.07 -18.33 -2.78
N ILE A 110 -6.19 -17.63 -2.92
CA ILE A 110 -7.47 -18.21 -3.38
C ILE A 110 -7.37 -18.63 -4.86
N ALA A 111 -6.72 -17.82 -5.69
CA ALA A 111 -6.45 -18.12 -7.10
C ALA A 111 -5.37 -19.20 -7.31
N LYS A 112 -4.70 -19.66 -6.23
CA LYS A 112 -3.56 -20.59 -6.25
C LYS A 112 -2.34 -20.05 -7.03
N ASP A 113 -2.21 -18.74 -7.15
CA ASP A 113 -0.99 -18.10 -7.63
C ASP A 113 0.00 -17.94 -6.47
N TYR A 114 0.76 -19.00 -6.21
CA TYR A 114 1.75 -19.02 -5.14
C TYR A 114 2.94 -18.10 -5.41
N ALA A 115 3.29 -17.90 -6.68
CA ALA A 115 4.41 -17.04 -7.06
C ALA A 115 4.04 -15.56 -6.83
N GLY A 116 2.84 -15.16 -7.27
CA GLY A 116 2.28 -13.83 -7.00
C GLY A 116 2.07 -13.58 -5.51
N ALA A 117 1.62 -14.58 -4.74
CA ALA A 117 1.51 -14.42 -3.28
C ALA A 117 2.89 -14.26 -2.61
N ALA A 118 3.90 -14.99 -3.04
CA ALA A 118 5.24 -14.91 -2.47
C ALA A 118 5.92 -13.55 -2.71
N SER A 119 5.71 -12.94 -3.88
CA SER A 119 6.30 -11.63 -4.22
C SER A 119 5.79 -10.49 -3.32
N LEU A 120 4.61 -10.64 -2.73
CA LEU A 120 4.00 -9.65 -1.85
C LEU A 120 4.55 -9.64 -0.41
N VAL A 121 5.22 -10.71 0.02
CA VAL A 121 5.70 -10.85 1.41
C VAL A 121 6.71 -9.76 1.76
N GLY A 122 7.60 -9.41 0.83
CA GLY A 122 8.59 -8.34 1.05
C GLY A 122 7.93 -6.97 1.27
N TYR A 123 6.91 -6.64 0.48
CA TYR A 123 6.16 -5.39 0.66
C TYR A 123 5.39 -5.38 1.98
N PHE A 124 4.75 -6.50 2.34
CA PHE A 124 4.05 -6.61 3.63
C PHE A 124 4.99 -6.38 4.81
N LEU A 125 6.15 -7.05 4.81
CA LEU A 125 7.17 -6.87 5.85
C LEU A 125 7.66 -5.43 5.94
N LEU A 126 7.84 -4.76 4.80
CA LEU A 126 8.22 -3.35 4.79
C LEU A 126 7.14 -2.45 5.42
N MET A 127 5.85 -2.69 5.15
CA MET A 127 4.75 -1.90 5.74
C MET A 127 4.70 -2.09 7.26
N ILE A 128 4.77 -3.34 7.74
CA ILE A 128 4.77 -3.65 9.17
C ILE A 128 6.02 -3.08 9.86
N PHE A 129 7.19 -3.19 9.22
CA PHE A 129 8.42 -2.60 9.74
C PHE A 129 8.31 -1.08 9.82
N GLY A 130 7.71 -0.42 8.81
CA GLY A 130 7.42 1.01 8.85
C GLY A 130 6.55 1.40 10.04
N LEU A 131 5.45 0.70 10.26
CA LEU A 131 4.57 0.92 11.42
C LEU A 131 5.32 0.74 12.74
N TYR A 132 6.15 -0.30 12.85
CA TYR A 132 7.01 -0.49 14.01
C TYR A 132 7.97 0.69 14.21
N LEU A 133 8.62 1.19 13.15
CA LEU A 133 9.48 2.37 13.26
C LEU A 133 8.72 3.59 13.75
N TYR A 134 7.52 3.86 13.25
CA TYR A 134 6.68 4.97 13.73
C TYR A 134 6.26 4.81 15.20
N SER A 135 6.12 3.57 15.71
CA SER A 135 5.83 3.32 17.13
C SER A 135 6.99 3.64 18.08
N LEU A 136 8.22 3.76 17.56
CA LEU A 136 9.40 4.16 18.35
C LEU A 136 9.44 5.67 18.65
N GLN A 137 8.48 6.43 18.12
CA GLN A 137 8.28 7.83 18.50
C GLN A 137 7.58 7.86 19.87
N GLY A 138 8.38 7.98 20.93
CA GLY A 138 7.93 8.35 22.27
C GLY A 138 8.23 9.82 22.55
#